data_AF-A0A1G3VTA2-F1
#
_entry.id   AF-A0A1G3VTA2-F1
#
_cell.length_a   1.000
_cell.length_b   1.000
_cell.length_c   1.000
_cell.angle_alpha   90.00
_cell.angle_beta   90.00
_cell.angle_gamma   90.00
#
_symmetry.space_group_name_H-M   'P 1'
#
loop_
_entity.id
_entity.type
_entity.pdbx_description
1 polymer ?
#
loop_
_entity_poly.entity_id
_entity_poly.type
_entity_poly.pdbx_seq_one_letter_code
_entity_poly.pdbx_strand_id
1 'polypeptide(L)'
;MLCELCGKKVKTKKSIFNLFEPEIHHLCEMCYRKYPLNMKYQVIPIEHGQIHHYLMNAPIISSIAYMSFLKPYYQDYLLRYKNCIFLYFDEISDQDLIMMDYLKLGDLYVVSLYENIEKKEKNYEIRSRR
;
A
#
# COMPACT_ATOMS: atom_id res chain seq x y z
N MET A 1 -19.41 11.77 -4.73
CA MET A 1 -18.12 11.57 -4.04
C MET A 1 -17.80 12.71 -3.10
N LEU A 2 -17.78 12.39 -1.81
CA LEU A 2 -17.32 13.25 -0.73
C LEU A 2 -15.96 12.73 -0.25
N CYS A 3 -15.13 13.64 0.25
CA CYS A 3 -13.86 13.28 0.88
C CYS A 3 -14.15 12.54 2.19
N GLU A 4 -13.52 11.40 2.42
CA GLU A 4 -13.74 10.63 3.66
C GLU A 4 -13.32 11.42 4.92
N LEU A 5 -12.31 12.29 4.82
CA LEU A 5 -11.83 13.06 5.97
C LEU A 5 -12.58 14.36 6.25
N CYS A 6 -12.99 15.10 5.21
CA CYS A 6 -13.61 16.43 5.39
C CYS A 6 -15.02 16.56 4.85
N GLY A 7 -15.59 15.50 4.26
CA GLY A 7 -16.93 15.52 3.67
C GLY A 7 -17.09 16.45 2.47
N LYS A 8 -16.03 17.13 2.00
CA LYS A 8 -16.10 18.04 0.85
C LYS A 8 -16.24 17.25 -0.45
N LYS A 9 -17.01 17.78 -1.39
CA LYS A 9 -17.19 17.18 -2.71
C LYS A 9 -15.85 17.08 -3.45
N VAL A 10 -15.45 15.87 -3.81
CA VAL A 10 -14.29 15.62 -4.67
C VAL A 10 -14.77 15.78 -6.12
N LYS A 11 -14.07 16.60 -6.91
CA LYS A 11 -14.41 16.81 -8.32
C LYS A 11 -14.03 15.56 -9.12
N THR A 12 -15.00 14.73 -9.45
CA THR A 12 -14.85 13.67 -10.45
C THR A 12 -15.56 14.05 -11.74
N LYS A 13 -14.90 13.80 -12.88
CA LYS A 13 -15.53 13.96 -14.19
C LYS A 13 -16.55 12.83 -14.36
N LYS A 14 -17.83 13.11 -14.11
CA LYS A 14 -18.90 12.16 -14.43
C LYS A 14 -19.19 12.20 -15.93
N SER A 15 -19.23 11.04 -16.55
CA SER A 15 -19.66 10.84 -17.94
C SER A 15 -20.83 9.85 -17.96
N ILE A 16 -21.54 9.73 -19.09
CA ILE A 16 -22.59 8.70 -19.27
C ILE A 16 -22.05 7.29 -18.97
N PHE A 17 -20.78 7.04 -19.27
CA PHE A 17 -20.14 5.73 -19.06
C PHE A 17 -19.78 5.45 -17.59
N ASN A 18 -19.71 6.48 -16.75
CA ASN A 18 -19.21 6.41 -15.37
C ASN A 18 -20.31 6.76 -14.35
N LEU A 19 -21.56 6.84 -14.81
CA LEU A 19 -22.69 7.32 -13.99
C LEU A 19 -23.05 6.32 -12.89
N PHE A 20 -22.87 5.02 -13.16
CA PHE A 20 -23.20 3.90 -12.28
C PHE A 20 -21.98 3.25 -11.61
N GLU A 21 -20.78 3.80 -11.81
CA GLU A 21 -19.59 3.31 -11.12
C GLU A 21 -19.75 3.52 -9.60
N PRO A 22 -19.45 2.51 -8.77
CA PRO A 22 -19.57 2.62 -7.32
C PRO A 22 -18.66 3.75 -6.82
N GLU A 23 -19.18 4.56 -5.89
CA GLU A 23 -18.43 5.67 -5.34
C GLU A 23 -17.35 5.14 -4.38
N ILE A 24 -16.13 4.99 -4.87
CA ILE A 24 -14.97 4.62 -4.06
C ILE A 24 -14.67 5.77 -3.08
N HIS A 25 -14.25 5.44 -1.86
CA HIS A 25 -13.81 6.44 -0.89
C HIS A 25 -12.56 7.15 -1.42
N HIS A 26 -12.62 8.48 -1.55
CA HIS A 26 -11.51 9.28 -2.04
C HIS A 26 -11.09 10.30 -0.98
N LEU A 27 -9.79 10.52 -0.87
CA LEU A 27 -9.25 11.66 -0.13
C LEU A 27 -9.12 12.86 -1.09
N CYS A 28 -9.57 14.05 -0.67
CA CYS A 28 -9.31 15.26 -1.45
C CYS A 28 -7.84 15.69 -1.31
N GLU A 29 -7.31 16.39 -2.32
CA GLU A 29 -5.91 16.83 -2.33
C GLU A 29 -5.54 17.67 -1.10
N MET A 30 -6.47 18.48 -0.58
CA MET A 30 -6.22 19.25 0.65
C MET A 30 -6.01 18.36 1.87
N CYS A 31 -6.84 17.33 2.02
CA CYS A 31 -6.72 16.37 3.11
C CYS A 31 -5.46 15.53 2.97
N TYR A 32 -5.10 15.14 1.75
CA TYR A 32 -3.84 14.45 1.46
C TYR A 32 -2.62 15.30 1.81
N ARG A 33 -2.60 16.59 1.46
CA ARG A 33 -1.50 17.48 1.83
C ARG A 33 -1.34 17.62 3.34
N LYS A 34 -2.44 17.61 4.09
CA LYS A 34 -2.42 17.73 5.55
C LYS A 34 -2.01 16.41 6.22
N TYR A 35 -2.39 15.28 5.64
CA TYR A 35 -2.12 13.94 6.14
C TYR A 35 -1.58 13.08 5.00
N PRO A 36 -0.31 13.29 4.60
CA PRO A 36 0.28 12.51 3.52
C PRO A 36 0.50 11.06 3.98
N LEU A 37 0.55 10.16 3.00
CA LEU A 37 0.99 8.79 3.24
C LEU A 37 2.46 8.78 3.65
N ASN A 38 2.74 8.10 4.76
CA ASN A 38 4.12 7.82 5.15
C ASN A 38 4.56 6.54 4.45
N MET A 39 5.41 6.72 3.45
CA MET A 39 5.91 5.61 2.64
C MET A 39 7.17 5.02 3.26
N LYS A 40 7.18 3.69 3.41
CA LYS A 40 8.37 2.91 3.71
C LYS A 40 8.66 1.97 2.55
N TYR A 41 9.93 1.81 2.24
CA TYR A 41 10.41 0.84 1.26
C TYR A 41 11.36 -0.12 1.96
N GLN A 42 11.16 -1.41 1.74
CA GLN A 42 12.04 -2.45 2.24
C GLN A 42 12.20 -3.56 1.21
N VAL A 43 13.35 -4.24 1.26
CA VAL A 43 13.61 -5.42 0.44
C VAL A 43 13.67 -6.62 1.35
N ILE A 44 12.79 -7.59 1.14
CA ILE A 44 12.73 -8.83 1.90
C ILE A 44 13.31 -9.94 1.01
N PRO A 45 14.45 -10.56 1.40
CA PRO A 45 14.98 -11.69 0.66
C PRO A 45 14.09 -12.92 0.86
N ILE A 46 13.82 -13.65 -0.22
CA ILE A 46 13.10 -14.92 -0.23
C ILE A 46 13.95 -15.98 -0.95
N GLU A 47 13.62 -17.27 -0.84
CA GLU A 47 14.49 -18.34 -1.34
C GLU A 47 14.75 -18.26 -2.85
N HIS A 48 13.76 -17.79 -3.61
CA HIS A 48 13.78 -17.81 -5.07
C HIS A 48 13.73 -16.39 -5.69
N GLY A 49 14.03 -15.34 -4.93
CA GLY A 49 13.98 -13.96 -5.42
C GLY A 49 14.02 -12.90 -4.32
N GLN A 50 13.52 -11.71 -4.63
CA GLN A 50 13.41 -10.60 -3.68
C GLN A 50 12.02 -9.97 -3.73
N ILE A 51 11.51 -9.58 -2.56
CA ILE A 51 10.28 -8.80 -2.45
C ILE A 51 10.65 -7.34 -2.25
N HIS A 52 10.35 -6.52 -3.25
CA HIS A 52 10.37 -5.05 -3.17
C HIS A 52 9.05 -4.59 -2.54
N HIS A 53 9.06 -4.35 -1.23
CA HIS A 53 7.87 -4.02 -0.47
C HIS A 53 7.75 -2.51 -0.21
N TYR A 54 6.66 -1.91 -0.69
CA TYR A 54 6.27 -0.52 -0.45
C TYR A 54 5.08 -0.50 0.50
N LEU A 55 5.31 -0.05 1.72
CA LEU A 55 4.28 0.10 2.74
C LEU A 55 3.79 1.55 2.80
N MET A 56 2.46 1.73 2.67
CA MET A 56 1.79 3.03 2.69
C MET A 56 1.09 3.30 4.02
N ASN A 57 1.85 3.67 5.06
CA ASN A 57 1.22 3.90 6.35
C ASN A 57 0.35 5.17 6.36
N ALA A 58 -0.95 5.00 6.57
CA ALA A 58 -1.92 6.09 6.69
C ALA A 58 -2.12 6.48 8.16
N PRO A 59 -1.90 7.74 8.55
CA PRO A 59 -1.86 8.11 9.97
C PRO A 59 -3.22 8.19 10.69
N ILE A 60 -4.35 8.31 9.97
CA ILE A 60 -5.63 8.75 10.58
C ILE A 60 -6.90 8.09 10.00
N ILE A 61 -6.88 7.51 8.80
CA ILE A 61 -8.08 7.15 8.04
C ILE A 61 -8.04 5.68 7.62
N SER A 62 -9.21 5.12 7.27
CA SER A 62 -9.31 3.95 6.41
C SER A 62 -8.36 4.09 5.23
N SER A 63 -7.44 3.15 5.11
CA SER A 63 -6.39 3.17 4.09
C SER A 63 -6.95 3.05 2.68
N ILE A 64 -8.15 2.50 2.52
CA ILE A 64 -8.87 2.40 1.25
C ILE A 64 -9.00 3.79 0.59
N ALA A 65 -9.16 4.85 1.38
CA ALA A 65 -9.20 6.23 0.88
C ALA A 65 -7.95 6.65 0.08
N TYR A 66 -6.82 6.04 0.42
CA TYR A 66 -5.51 6.33 -0.13
C TYR A 66 -5.17 5.51 -1.39
N MET A 67 -6.00 4.54 -1.78
CA MET A 67 -5.87 3.81 -3.06
C MET A 67 -5.82 4.76 -4.27
N SER A 68 -6.43 5.94 -4.14
CA SER A 68 -6.39 7.01 -5.14
C SER A 68 -4.96 7.46 -5.51
N PHE A 69 -3.97 7.16 -4.65
CA PHE A 69 -2.57 7.56 -4.81
C PHE A 69 -1.66 6.39 -5.22
N LEU A 70 -2.20 5.26 -5.67
CA LEU A 70 -1.41 4.12 -6.17
C LEU A 70 -0.71 4.37 -7.52
N LYS A 71 -1.14 5.39 -8.26
CA LYS A 71 -0.62 5.68 -9.62
C LYS A 71 0.92 5.71 -9.72
N PRO A 72 1.68 6.37 -8.82
CA PRO A 72 3.13 6.41 -8.91
C PRO A 72 3.79 5.03 -8.83
N TYR A 73 3.21 4.09 -8.08
CA TYR A 73 3.76 2.73 -7.91
C TYR A 73 3.55 1.88 -9.15
N TYR A 74 2.38 1.99 -9.79
CA TYR A 74 2.17 1.40 -11.10
C TYR A 74 3.16 1.95 -12.14
N GLN A 75 3.44 3.25 -12.12
CA GLN A 75 4.41 3.85 -13.03
C GLN A 75 5.83 3.36 -12.74
N ASP A 76 6.24 3.30 -11.48
CA ASP A 76 7.56 2.80 -11.07
C ASP A 76 7.76 1.33 -11.46
N TYR A 77 6.77 0.48 -11.15
CA TYR A 77 6.73 -0.92 -11.56
C TYR A 77 6.89 -1.08 -13.08
N LEU A 78 6.06 -0.37 -13.85
CA LEU A 78 6.09 -0.43 -15.31
C LEU A 78 7.38 0.15 -15.91
N LEU A 79 8.13 1.00 -15.21
CA LEU A 79 9.37 1.57 -15.74
C LEU A 79 10.61 0.75 -15.36
N ARG A 80 10.63 0.19 -14.15
CA ARG A 80 11.86 -0.36 -13.55
C ARG A 80 11.78 -1.83 -13.15
N TYR A 81 10.58 -2.37 -12.91
CA TYR A 81 10.36 -3.70 -12.33
C TYR A 81 9.46 -4.59 -13.19
N LYS A 82 9.47 -4.42 -14.51
CA LYS A 82 8.60 -5.15 -15.45
C LYS A 82 8.71 -6.68 -15.38
N ASN A 83 9.82 -7.19 -14.86
CA ASN A 83 10.07 -8.64 -14.74
C ASN A 83 9.63 -9.18 -13.36
N CYS A 84 9.24 -8.32 -12.43
CA CYS A 84 8.69 -8.71 -11.14
C CYS A 84 7.18 -8.94 -11.28
N ILE A 85 6.57 -9.66 -10.34
CA ILE A 85 5.11 -9.74 -10.24
C ILE A 85 4.61 -8.62 -9.34
N PHE A 86 3.71 -7.78 -9.85
CA PHE A 86 3.05 -6.76 -9.05
C PHE A 86 1.93 -7.34 -8.21
N LEU A 87 1.98 -7.13 -6.90
CA LEU A 87 0.93 -7.51 -5.96
C LEU A 87 0.54 -6.31 -5.11
N TYR A 88 -0.76 -6.18 -4.85
CA TYR A 88 -1.31 -5.13 -4.02
C TYR A 88 -2.19 -5.73 -2.93
N PHE A 89 -1.95 -5.33 -1.67
CA PHE A 89 -2.67 -5.80 -0.50
C PHE A 89 -3.14 -4.62 0.36
N ASP A 90 -4.34 -4.72 0.93
CA ASP A 90 -4.79 -3.72 1.91
C ASP A 90 -4.05 -3.91 3.25
N GLU A 91 -3.86 -5.17 3.67
CA GLU A 91 -3.02 -5.54 4.80
C GLU A 91 -2.13 -6.71 4.40
N ILE A 92 -0.87 -6.70 4.84
CA ILE A 92 0.04 -7.84 4.67
C ILE A 92 0.48 -8.38 6.03
N SER A 93 0.42 -9.70 6.16
CA SER A 93 0.89 -10.43 7.34
C SER A 93 2.12 -11.27 7.04
N ASP A 94 2.80 -11.75 8.08
CA ASP A 94 3.91 -12.69 7.95
C ASP A 94 3.48 -13.99 7.23
N GLN A 95 2.22 -14.42 7.39
CA GLN A 95 1.71 -15.62 6.74
C GLN A 95 1.60 -15.45 5.22
N ASP A 96 1.25 -14.25 4.75
CA ASP A 96 1.19 -13.93 3.33
C ASP A 96 2.59 -13.97 2.70
N LEU A 97 3.59 -13.43 3.41
CA LEU A 97 4.99 -13.48 2.99
C LEU A 97 5.50 -14.92 2.89
N ILE A 98 5.19 -15.76 3.89
CA ILE A 98 5.54 -17.18 3.88
C ILE A 98 4.85 -17.90 2.70
N MET A 99 3.57 -17.62 2.46
CA MET A 99 2.84 -18.19 1.32
C MET A 99 3.50 -17.80 -0.01
N MET A 100 3.89 -16.53 -0.17
CA MET A 100 4.56 -16.06 -1.39
C MET A 100 5.90 -16.77 -1.64
N ASP A 101 6.67 -17.05 -0.59
CA ASP A 101 7.92 -17.81 -0.69
C ASP A 101 7.66 -19.26 -1.14
N TYR A 102 6.64 -19.92 -0.58
CA TYR A 102 6.23 -21.27 -1.02
C TYR A 102 5.77 -21.34 -2.48
N LEU A 103 5.16 -20.27 -3.00
CA LEU A 103 4.69 -20.22 -4.38
C LEU A 103 5.83 -20.06 -5.40
N LYS A 104 7.07 -19.77 -4.96
CA LYS A 104 8.25 -19.65 -5.82
C LYS A 104 8.05 -18.70 -7.01
N LEU A 105 7.43 -17.55 -6.74
CA LEU A 105 7.01 -16.60 -7.77
C LEU A 105 8.15 -15.76 -8.37
N GLY A 106 9.37 -15.91 -7.87
CA GLY A 106 10.51 -15.09 -8.29
C GLY A 106 10.51 -13.73 -7.60
N ASP A 107 10.92 -12.68 -8.32
CA ASP A 107 10.95 -11.32 -7.78
C ASP A 107 9.54 -10.71 -7.73
N LEU A 108 9.20 -10.11 -6.59
CA LEU A 108 7.89 -9.53 -6.32
C LEU A 108 8.00 -8.01 -6.10
N TYR A 109 7.05 -7.27 -6.65
CA TYR A 109 6.82 -5.86 -6.35
C TYR A 109 5.52 -5.76 -5.55
N VAL A 110 5.63 -5.61 -4.24
CA VAL A 110 4.50 -5.65 -3.32
C VAL A 110 4.20 -4.26 -2.82
N VAL A 111 2.95 -3.85 -2.91
CA VAL A 111 2.45 -2.59 -2.38
C VAL A 111 1.39 -2.90 -1.33
N SER A 112 1.58 -2.45 -0.10
CA SER A 112 0.61 -2.65 0.97
C SER A 112 0.17 -1.34 1.62
N LEU A 113 -1.08 -1.28 2.09
CA LEU A 113 -1.62 -0.13 2.80
C LEU A 113 -1.39 -0.17 4.32
N TYR A 114 -1.43 -1.35 4.93
CA TYR A 114 -1.10 -1.54 6.34
C TYR A 114 -0.11 -2.67 6.52
N GLU A 115 0.81 -2.49 7.48
CA GLU A 115 1.51 -3.59 8.12
C GLU A 115 0.70 -3.95 9.34
N ASN A 116 0.04 -5.10 9.33
CA ASN A 116 -0.52 -5.67 10.55
C ASN A 116 0.57 -6.48 11.26
N ILE A 117 1.71 -5.84 11.53
CA ILE A 117 2.68 -6.36 12.48
C ILE A 117 2.13 -5.97 13.86
N GLU A 118 1.22 -6.79 14.36
CA GLU A 118 0.81 -6.72 15.76
C GLU A 118 2.06 -6.62 16.66
N LYS A 119 2.24 -5.45 17.30
CA LYS A 119 2.86 -5.31 18.63
C LYS A 119 4.14 -6.14 18.88
N LYS A 120 5.13 -6.11 17.99
CA LYS A 120 6.46 -6.71 18.29
C LYS A 120 7.61 -5.71 18.50
N GLU A 121 7.37 -4.41 18.38
CA GLU A 121 8.40 -3.41 18.74
C GLU A 121 8.72 -3.35 20.25
N LYS A 122 7.97 -4.04 21.13
CA LYS A 122 8.35 -4.18 22.55
C LYS A 122 9.33 -5.31 22.87
N ASN A 123 9.67 -6.20 21.92
CA ASN A 123 10.50 -7.37 22.21
C ASN A 123 11.89 -7.38 21.56
N TYR A 124 12.21 -6.42 20.68
CA TYR A 124 13.55 -6.34 20.09
C TYR A 124 14.49 -5.33 20.79
N GLU A 125 14.01 -4.57 21.78
CA GLU A 125 14.87 -3.70 22.61
C GLU A 125 15.61 -4.41 23.75
N ILE A 126 15.43 -5.72 23.95
CA ILE A 126 16.20 -6.47 24.97
C ILE A 126 16.87 -7.70 24.34
N ARG A 127 17.80 -7.48 23.41
CA ARG A 127 18.86 -8.45 23.06
C ARG A 127 19.95 -7.82 22.18
N SER A 128 20.54 -6.70 22.62
CA SER A 128 21.90 -6.36 22.21
C SER A 128 22.61 -5.58 23.32
N ARG A 129 23.85 -6.01 23.62
CA ARG A 129 24.77 -5.59 24.70
C ARG A 129 24.53 -6.36 26.01
N ARG A 130 25.25 -7.46 26.25
CA ARG A 130 26.60 -7.53 26.85
C ARG A 130 26.72 -6.69 28.12
#